data_AF-A0A1G1L221-F1
#
_entry.id   AF-A0A1G1L221-F1
#
_cell.length_a   1.000
_cell.length_b   1.000
_cell.length_c   1.000
_cell.angle_alpha   90.00
_cell.angle_beta   90.00
_cell.angle_gamma   90.00
#
_symmetry.space_group_name_H-M   'P 1'
#
loop_
_entity.id
_entity.type
_entity.pdbx_description
1 polymer ?
#
loop_
_entity_poly.entity_id
_entity_poly.type
_entity_poly.pdbx_seq_one_letter_code
_entity_poly.pdbx_strand_id
1 'polypeptide(L)'
;MENENKRYLYFDIPKKERESAISYLLTSILKSRELVGMPSNQVEFDEDVNIYLAHLLFAASLPDYQEAVKRYVSLNISDVTDLVDRSDDRVIRYFIYKVNADHLLVHLGIFNDLEASANHFYCKSEHQYASMAQAYYEQAAQYHRRIYRRQTAIGSVLGKLAKSFGCYKEILHNIRKDFFHFSNEFQDMAFTKFCDDLKRFENENQYMDMMDLFLDSYATWKKTKDPSEFVRLHKVVKCLKEINPQFTFKFEDDIPEGGLPT
;
A
#
# COMPACT_ATOMS: atom_id res chain seq x y z
N MET A 1 -18.24 -12.05 21.21
CA MET A 1 -18.45 -10.83 20.42
C MET A 1 -17.28 -9.90 20.67
N GLU A 2 -16.31 -9.91 19.77
CA GLU A 2 -15.40 -8.80 19.55
C GLU A 2 -14.90 -8.98 18.11
N ASN A 3 -15.60 -8.33 17.20
CA ASN A 3 -15.28 -8.25 15.79
C ASN A 3 -15.10 -6.77 15.52
N GLU A 4 -13.87 -6.29 15.44
CA GLU A 4 -13.61 -4.93 14.99
C GLU A 4 -12.25 -4.83 14.30
N ASN A 5 -12.31 -4.78 12.96
CA ASN A 5 -11.36 -4.11 12.09
C ASN A 5 -9.86 -4.42 12.29
N LYS A 6 -9.38 -5.56 11.78
CA LYS A 6 -8.08 -5.53 11.10
C LYS A 6 -8.25 -4.77 9.80
N ARG A 7 -8.25 -3.43 9.89
CA ARG A 7 -7.90 -2.60 8.73
C ARG A 7 -6.53 -3.07 8.29
N TYR A 8 -6.44 -3.67 7.11
CA TYR A 8 -5.19 -3.82 6.38
C TYR A 8 -4.68 -2.41 6.12
N LEU A 9 -3.87 -1.90 7.05
CA LEU A 9 -3.51 -0.50 7.16
C LEU A 9 -2.00 -0.44 6.98
N TYR A 10 -1.49 0.08 5.87
CA TYR A 10 -0.14 0.65 5.62
C TYR A 10 1.13 -0.14 6.04
N PHE A 11 1.05 -1.18 6.87
CA PHE A 11 2.14 -1.68 7.71
C PHE A 11 2.54 -3.13 7.42
N ASP A 12 1.77 -3.89 6.64
CA ASP A 12 2.05 -5.32 6.39
C ASP A 12 2.79 -5.60 5.07
N ILE A 13 3.34 -4.56 4.42
CA ILE A 13 4.34 -4.76 3.37
C ILE A 13 5.68 -5.01 4.09
N PRO A 14 6.27 -6.22 3.97
CA PRO A 14 7.56 -6.52 4.55
C PRO A 14 8.60 -5.47 4.15
N LYS A 15 9.45 -5.06 5.10
CA LYS A 15 10.49 -4.04 4.89
C LYS A 15 11.30 -4.29 3.62
N LYS A 16 11.65 -5.55 3.34
CA LYS A 16 12.40 -5.96 2.16
C LYS A 16 11.66 -5.69 0.85
N GLU A 17 10.37 -5.98 0.78
CA GLU A 17 9.55 -5.72 -0.42
C GLU A 17 9.41 -4.23 -0.68
N ARG A 18 9.22 -3.43 0.39
CA ARG A 18 9.21 -1.98 0.34
C ARG A 18 10.52 -1.41 -0.21
N GLU A 19 11.66 -1.87 0.33
CA GLU A 19 12.98 -1.44 -0.11
C GLU A 19 13.21 -1.81 -1.59
N SER A 20 12.85 -3.04 -2.00
CA SER A 20 12.93 -3.46 -3.41
C SER A 20 12.09 -2.59 -4.34
N ALA A 21 10.85 -2.27 -3.94
CA ALA A 21 9.94 -1.42 -4.71
C ALA A 21 10.51 0.00 -4.89
N ILE A 22 11.02 0.59 -3.81
CA ILE A 22 11.66 1.91 -3.84
C ILE A 22 12.93 1.87 -4.70
N SER A 23 13.76 0.82 -4.59
CA SER A 23 14.96 0.65 -5.43
C SER A 23 14.63 0.51 -6.91
N TYR A 24 13.55 -0.18 -7.27
CA TYR A 24 13.07 -0.27 -8.64
C TYR A 24 12.70 1.11 -9.19
N LEU A 25 11.86 1.86 -8.47
CA LEU A 25 11.44 3.21 -8.87
C LEU A 25 12.61 4.18 -8.96
N LEU A 26 13.56 4.11 -8.01
CA LEU A 26 14.79 4.89 -8.04
C LEU A 26 15.63 4.57 -9.29
N THR A 27 15.74 3.30 -9.66
CA THR A 27 16.46 2.88 -10.86
C THR A 27 15.82 3.45 -12.12
N SER A 28 14.48 3.44 -12.22
CA SER A 28 13.77 4.06 -13.36
C SER A 28 14.01 5.57 -13.42
N ILE A 29 13.97 6.27 -12.28
CA ILE A 29 14.28 7.71 -12.20
C ILE A 29 15.70 7.98 -12.73
N LEU A 30 16.70 7.25 -12.25
CA LEU A 30 18.09 7.44 -12.66
C LEU A 30 18.28 7.20 -14.18
N LYS A 31 17.66 6.15 -14.74
CA LYS A 31 17.68 5.89 -16.18
C LYS A 31 17.05 7.02 -16.98
N SER A 32 15.91 7.53 -16.54
CA SER A 32 15.24 8.63 -17.22
C SER A 32 16.08 9.91 -17.22
N ARG A 33 16.78 10.19 -16.12
CA ARG A 33 17.67 11.35 -16.02
C ARG A 33 18.80 11.32 -17.04
N GLU A 34 19.40 10.14 -17.25
CA GLU A 34 20.42 9.94 -18.28
C GLU A 34 19.85 10.23 -19.68
N LEU A 35 18.63 9.77 -19.97
CA LEU A 35 17.96 10.00 -21.25
C LEU A 35 17.66 11.48 -21.54
N VAL A 36 17.29 12.26 -20.52
CA VAL A 36 16.99 13.69 -20.65
C VAL A 36 18.27 14.56 -20.59
N GLY A 37 19.45 13.95 -20.43
CA GLY A 37 20.70 14.69 -20.35
C GLY A 37 20.89 15.47 -19.05
N MET A 38 20.25 15.03 -17.97
CA MET A 38 20.32 15.64 -16.63
C MET A 38 21.04 14.69 -15.64
N PRO A 39 22.36 14.50 -15.73
CA PRO A 39 23.08 13.59 -14.85
C PRO A 39 23.00 14.03 -13.38
N SER A 40 23.07 13.06 -12.45
CA SER A 40 23.10 13.31 -11.01
C SER A 40 24.33 14.13 -10.58
N ASN A 41 24.24 14.84 -9.45
CA ASN A 41 25.30 15.67 -8.83
C ASN A 41 25.52 17.06 -9.45
N GLN A 42 24.56 17.57 -10.22
CA GLN A 42 24.48 19.01 -10.48
C GLN A 42 23.68 19.67 -9.35
N VAL A 43 23.92 20.96 -9.05
CA VAL A 43 23.37 21.69 -7.88
C VAL A 43 21.83 21.63 -7.79
N GLU A 44 21.16 21.44 -8.91
CA GLU A 44 19.70 21.36 -9.04
C GLU A 44 19.18 19.92 -9.06
N PHE A 45 20.07 18.92 -8.96
CA PHE A 45 19.87 17.54 -9.37
C PHE A 45 20.62 16.58 -8.43
N ASP A 46 20.23 16.67 -7.17
CA ASP A 46 20.85 15.94 -6.08
C ASP A 46 20.15 14.59 -5.81
N GLU A 47 20.92 13.65 -5.28
CA GLU A 47 20.49 12.30 -4.91
C GLU A 47 19.29 12.30 -3.95
N ASP A 48 19.22 13.29 -3.05
CA ASP A 48 18.14 13.44 -2.07
C ASP A 48 16.76 13.63 -2.74
N VAL A 49 16.71 14.32 -3.88
CA VAL A 49 15.46 14.49 -4.64
C VAL A 49 15.08 13.20 -5.34
N ASN A 50 16.04 12.45 -5.90
CA ASN A 50 15.75 11.16 -6.53
C ASN A 50 15.16 10.17 -5.51
N ILE A 51 15.73 10.11 -4.31
CA ILE A 51 15.21 9.29 -3.21
C ILE A 51 13.80 9.76 -2.82
N TYR A 52 13.57 11.07 -2.70
CA TYR A 52 12.25 11.61 -2.38
C TYR A 52 11.20 11.22 -3.42
N LEU A 53 11.51 11.37 -4.70
CA LEU A 53 10.61 11.02 -5.80
C LEU A 53 10.29 9.53 -5.82
N ALA A 54 11.28 8.65 -5.58
CA ALA A 54 11.03 7.21 -5.49
C ALA A 54 10.05 6.86 -4.35
N HIS A 55 10.22 7.50 -3.18
CA HIS A 55 9.29 7.32 -2.06
C HIS A 55 7.91 7.91 -2.35
N LEU A 56 7.84 9.06 -3.03
CA LEU A 56 6.58 9.67 -3.45
C LEU A 56 5.81 8.76 -4.41
N LEU A 57 6.47 8.21 -5.42
CA LEU A 57 5.84 7.28 -6.37
C LEU A 57 5.38 6.00 -5.67
N PHE A 58 6.23 5.44 -4.80
CA PHE A 58 5.82 4.30 -3.99
C PHE A 58 4.61 4.61 -3.13
N ALA A 59 4.56 5.77 -2.46
CA ALA A 59 3.38 6.17 -1.71
C ALA A 59 2.16 6.36 -2.62
N ALA A 60 2.34 6.95 -3.80
CA ALA A 60 1.27 7.22 -4.75
C ALA A 60 0.62 5.94 -5.30
N SER A 61 1.35 4.82 -5.39
CA SER A 61 0.79 3.53 -5.81
C SER A 61 -0.03 2.82 -4.72
N LEU A 62 -0.04 3.33 -3.49
CA LEU A 62 -0.75 2.71 -2.37
C LEU A 62 -2.15 3.31 -2.18
N PRO A 63 -3.22 2.50 -2.20
CA PRO A 63 -4.58 2.98 -1.95
C PRO A 63 -4.76 3.70 -0.61
N ASP A 64 -4.15 3.17 0.46
CA ASP A 64 -4.24 3.74 1.81
C ASP A 64 -3.67 5.16 1.90
N TYR A 65 -2.58 5.42 1.18
CA TYR A 65 -2.00 6.76 1.12
C TYR A 65 -2.96 7.73 0.45
N GLN A 66 -3.56 7.33 -0.67
CA GLN A 66 -4.55 8.14 -1.39
C GLN A 66 -5.75 8.48 -0.49
N GLU A 67 -6.26 7.51 0.25
CA GLU A 67 -7.37 7.76 1.17
C GLU A 67 -6.97 8.68 2.34
N ALA A 68 -5.76 8.52 2.88
CA ALA A 68 -5.27 9.34 3.99
C ALA A 68 -5.10 10.83 3.61
N VAL A 69 -4.69 11.11 2.35
CA VAL A 69 -4.41 12.47 1.87
C VAL A 69 -5.60 13.14 1.19
N LYS A 70 -6.61 12.38 0.74
CA LYS A 70 -7.76 12.85 -0.04
C LYS A 70 -8.43 14.11 0.49
N ARG A 71 -8.61 14.21 1.82
CA ARG A 71 -9.25 15.37 2.48
C ARG A 71 -8.45 16.68 2.42
N TYR A 72 -7.17 16.60 2.07
CA TYR A 72 -6.27 17.76 2.01
C TYR A 72 -5.96 18.20 0.59
N VAL A 73 -6.31 17.40 -0.42
CA VAL A 73 -6.02 17.66 -1.83
C VAL A 73 -7.15 18.46 -2.47
N SER A 74 -6.82 19.54 -3.18
CA SER A 74 -7.73 20.22 -4.09
C SER A 74 -7.01 20.76 -5.32
N LEU A 75 -7.71 20.79 -6.46
CA LEU A 75 -7.24 21.43 -7.69
C LEU A 75 -7.47 22.94 -7.69
N ASN A 76 -8.16 23.50 -6.69
CA ASN A 76 -8.44 24.92 -6.58
C ASN A 76 -7.58 25.58 -5.49
N ILE A 77 -6.96 26.70 -5.86
CA ILE A 77 -6.11 27.47 -4.94
C ILE A 77 -6.91 27.98 -3.74
N SER A 78 -8.16 28.41 -3.96
CA SER A 78 -9.05 28.88 -2.90
C SER A 78 -9.23 27.82 -1.82
N ASP A 79 -9.55 26.59 -2.22
CA ASP A 79 -9.86 25.51 -1.27
C ASP A 79 -8.63 25.12 -0.46
N VAL A 80 -7.45 25.07 -1.10
CA VAL A 80 -6.17 24.82 -0.41
C VAL A 80 -5.87 25.94 0.59
N THR A 81 -6.12 27.20 0.20
CA THR A 81 -5.90 28.36 1.07
C THR A 81 -6.86 28.33 2.26
N ASP A 82 -8.13 28.04 2.03
CA ASP A 82 -9.14 27.88 3.09
C ASP A 82 -8.77 26.75 4.07
N LEU A 83 -8.27 25.61 3.58
CA LEU A 83 -7.80 24.50 4.42
C LEU A 83 -6.62 24.92 5.31
N VAL A 84 -5.69 25.69 4.75
CA VAL A 84 -4.52 26.22 5.46
C VAL A 84 -4.94 27.25 6.51
N ASP A 85 -5.86 28.16 6.17
CA ASP A 85 -6.30 29.23 7.05
C ASP A 85 -7.14 28.72 8.23
N ARG A 86 -7.92 27.65 8.02
CA ARG A 86 -8.66 26.95 9.09
C ARG A 86 -7.75 26.17 10.05
N SER A 87 -6.48 25.97 9.70
CA SER A 87 -5.54 25.16 10.49
C SER A 87 -4.61 26.08 11.27
N ASP A 88 -4.63 26.05 12.61
CA ASP A 88 -3.68 26.85 13.41
C ASP A 88 -2.30 26.19 13.56
N ASP A 89 -2.21 24.88 13.30
CA ASP A 89 -0.98 24.12 13.41
C ASP A 89 -0.10 24.28 12.15
N ARG A 90 1.12 24.77 12.36
CA ARG A 90 2.14 24.93 11.30
C ARG A 90 2.51 23.61 10.63
N VAL A 91 2.49 22.50 11.37
CA VAL A 91 2.77 21.16 10.83
C VAL A 91 1.67 20.74 9.86
N ILE A 92 0.41 21.01 10.20
CA ILE A 92 -0.73 20.74 9.30
C ILE A 92 -0.66 21.62 8.06
N ARG A 93 -0.35 22.92 8.20
CA ARG A 93 -0.17 23.82 7.04
C ARG A 93 0.95 23.36 6.11
N TYR A 94 2.10 22.99 6.68
CA TYR A 94 3.19 22.36 5.95
C TYR A 94 2.71 21.13 5.17
N PHE A 95 1.98 20.24 5.84
CA PHE A 95 1.49 19.00 5.26
C PHE A 95 0.51 19.25 4.10
N ILE A 96 -0.45 20.17 4.27
CA ILE A 96 -1.42 20.53 3.23
C ILE A 96 -0.70 21.01 1.97
N TYR A 97 0.23 21.97 2.09
CA TYR A 97 0.98 22.46 0.92
C TYR A 97 1.82 21.36 0.28
N LYS A 98 2.53 20.56 1.07
CA LYS A 98 3.35 19.45 0.56
C LYS A 98 2.50 18.45 -0.23
N VAL A 99 1.39 17.99 0.34
CA VAL A 99 0.52 16.99 -0.27
C VAL A 99 -0.09 17.49 -1.58
N ASN A 100 -0.51 18.76 -1.63
CA ASN A 100 -1.04 19.34 -2.87
C ASN A 100 0.06 19.48 -3.94
N ALA A 101 1.27 19.85 -3.55
CA ALA A 101 2.41 19.93 -4.47
C ALA A 101 2.80 18.55 -5.03
N ASP A 102 2.89 17.55 -4.14
CA ASP A 102 3.15 16.14 -4.48
C ASP A 102 2.09 15.61 -5.44
N HIS A 103 0.81 15.86 -5.13
CA HIS A 103 -0.32 15.45 -5.97
C HIS A 103 -0.23 16.05 -7.38
N LEU A 104 -0.05 17.37 -7.49
CA LEU A 104 0.10 18.02 -8.79
C LEU A 104 1.32 17.50 -9.56
N LEU A 105 2.44 17.25 -8.89
CA LEU A 105 3.63 16.69 -9.53
C LEU A 105 3.37 15.30 -10.12
N VAL A 106 2.72 14.41 -9.36
CA VAL A 106 2.38 13.06 -9.84
C VAL A 106 1.36 13.12 -10.98
N HIS A 107 0.33 13.95 -10.87
CA HIS A 107 -0.69 14.08 -11.90
C HIS A 107 -0.14 14.69 -13.20
N LEU A 108 0.72 15.70 -13.12
CA LEU A 108 1.35 16.30 -14.30
C LEU A 108 2.47 15.41 -14.88
N GLY A 109 3.23 14.72 -14.04
CA GLY A 109 4.35 13.90 -14.46
C GLY A 109 3.93 12.51 -14.94
N ILE A 110 3.21 11.75 -14.11
CA ILE A 110 2.93 10.32 -14.33
C ILE A 110 1.62 10.09 -15.08
N PHE A 111 0.52 10.65 -14.56
CA PHE A 111 -0.81 10.40 -15.10
C PHE A 111 -1.06 11.22 -16.38
N ASN A 112 -0.53 12.45 -16.41
CA ASN A 112 -0.74 13.42 -17.48
C ASN A 112 -2.24 13.61 -17.78
N ASP A 113 -3.04 13.72 -16.71
CA ASP A 113 -4.51 13.70 -16.74
C ASP A 113 -5.14 15.07 -16.41
N LEU A 114 -4.31 16.08 -16.12
CA LEU A 114 -4.73 17.45 -15.86
C LEU A 114 -4.71 18.34 -17.12
N GLU A 115 -4.56 17.74 -18.30
CA GLU A 115 -4.72 18.46 -19.56
C GLU A 115 -6.15 19.00 -19.70
N ALA A 116 -6.28 20.18 -20.33
CA ALA A 116 -7.56 20.82 -20.54
C ALA A 116 -8.46 19.90 -21.38
N SER A 117 -9.37 19.18 -20.72
CA SER A 117 -10.51 18.55 -21.38
C SER A 117 -11.14 19.59 -22.29
N ALA A 118 -11.22 19.27 -23.59
CA ALA A 118 -11.57 20.19 -24.68
C ALA A 118 -12.94 20.89 -24.54
N ASN A 119 -13.71 20.58 -23.49
CA ASN A 119 -15.08 21.04 -23.28
C ASN A 119 -15.27 21.99 -22.08
N HIS A 120 -14.23 22.46 -21.39
CA HIS A 120 -14.40 23.37 -20.25
C HIS A 120 -13.61 24.68 -20.43
N PHE A 121 -14.32 25.75 -20.80
CA PHE A 121 -13.80 27.12 -20.95
C PHE A 121 -13.15 27.71 -19.68
N TYR A 122 -13.25 27.01 -18.54
CA TYR A 122 -12.70 27.42 -17.23
C TYR A 122 -11.64 26.45 -16.69
N CYS A 123 -11.12 25.53 -17.52
CA CYS A 123 -10.08 24.61 -17.06
C CYS A 123 -8.72 25.32 -16.98
N LYS A 124 -7.98 25.11 -15.88
CA LYS A 124 -6.62 25.64 -15.75
C LYS A 124 -5.70 24.94 -16.75
N SER A 125 -4.76 25.69 -17.32
CA SER A 125 -3.74 25.10 -18.19
C SER A 125 -2.74 24.28 -17.38
N GLU A 126 -2.04 23.36 -18.06
CA GLU A 126 -0.94 22.60 -17.45
C GLU A 126 0.11 23.53 -16.82
N HIS A 127 0.42 24.65 -17.47
CA HIS A 127 1.35 25.66 -16.96
C HIS A 127 0.86 26.31 -15.66
N GLN A 128 -0.44 26.54 -15.54
CA GLN A 128 -1.04 27.06 -14.30
C GLN A 128 -0.94 26.04 -13.17
N TYR A 129 -1.24 24.76 -13.43
CA TYR A 129 -1.05 23.71 -12.43
C TYR A 129 0.42 23.53 -12.02
N ALA A 130 1.34 23.60 -12.97
CA ALA A 130 2.78 23.56 -12.68
C ALA A 130 3.20 24.74 -11.79
N SER A 131 2.72 25.95 -12.10
CA SER A 131 3.00 27.15 -11.29
C SER A 131 2.41 27.03 -9.87
N MET A 132 1.22 26.45 -9.73
CA MET A 132 0.62 26.15 -8.43
C MET A 132 1.49 25.18 -7.63
N ALA A 133 1.94 24.08 -8.24
CA ALA A 133 2.77 23.09 -7.59
C ALA A 133 4.11 23.68 -7.10
N GLN A 134 4.75 24.52 -7.91
CA GLN A 134 5.96 25.26 -7.53
C GLN A 134 5.72 26.13 -6.29
N ALA A 135 4.64 26.92 -6.30
CA ALA A 135 4.27 27.78 -5.17
C ALA A 135 4.01 26.95 -3.91
N TYR A 136 3.32 25.82 -4.02
CA TYR A 136 3.05 24.93 -2.90
C TYR A 136 4.32 24.29 -2.33
N TYR A 137 5.25 23.82 -3.17
CA TYR A 137 6.54 23.34 -2.70
C TYR A 137 7.34 24.43 -1.98
N GLU A 138 7.32 25.66 -2.50
CA GLU A 138 7.97 26.79 -1.87
C GLU A 138 7.36 27.11 -0.49
N GLN A 139 6.03 27.18 -0.40
CA GLN A 139 5.33 27.37 0.88
C GLN A 139 5.62 26.24 1.86
N ALA A 140 5.58 24.98 1.41
CA ALA A 140 5.92 23.83 2.23
C ALA A 140 7.37 23.93 2.77
N ALA A 141 8.34 24.28 1.92
CA ALA A 141 9.72 24.49 2.34
C ALA A 141 9.85 25.62 3.38
N GLN A 142 9.12 26.72 3.21
CA GLN A 142 9.09 27.84 4.17
C GLN A 142 8.51 27.44 5.52
N TYR A 143 7.35 26.79 5.54
CA TYR A 143 6.75 26.28 6.79
C TYR A 143 7.66 25.26 7.48
N HIS A 144 8.27 24.35 6.72
CA HIS A 144 9.20 23.36 7.26
C HIS A 144 10.40 24.04 7.93
N ARG A 145 11.00 25.06 7.30
CA ARG A 145 12.07 25.86 7.90
C ARG A 145 11.61 26.57 9.18
N ARG A 146 10.39 27.09 9.22
CA ARG A 146 9.82 27.76 10.40
C ARG A 146 9.56 26.79 11.57
N ILE A 147 9.16 25.56 11.28
CA ILE A 147 8.92 24.51 12.30
C ILE A 147 10.25 24.12 12.96
N TYR A 148 11.25 23.78 12.16
CA TYR A 148 12.53 23.24 12.67
C TYR A 148 13.58 24.31 12.96
N ARG A 149 13.34 25.58 12.59
CA ARG A 149 14.24 26.73 12.76
C ARG A 149 15.64 26.53 12.16
N ARG A 150 15.78 25.60 11.22
CA ARG A 150 17.03 25.27 10.52
C ARG A 150 16.73 24.75 9.11
N GLN A 151 17.75 24.71 8.26
CA GLN A 151 17.66 24.00 6.99
C GLN A 151 17.79 22.49 7.24
N THR A 152 16.82 21.73 6.76
CA THR A 152 16.76 20.27 6.83
C THR A 152 16.89 19.69 5.43
N ALA A 153 17.26 18.41 5.31
CA ALA A 153 17.26 17.70 4.03
C ALA A 153 15.91 17.80 3.29
N ILE A 154 14.79 17.52 3.98
CA ILE A 154 13.44 17.59 3.39
C ILE A 154 13.12 19.01 2.91
N GLY A 155 13.27 20.02 3.76
CA GLY A 155 13.08 21.43 3.35
C GLY A 155 13.98 21.85 2.17
N SER A 156 15.18 21.28 2.03
CA SER A 156 16.06 21.50 0.88
C SER A 156 15.50 20.85 -0.39
N VAL A 157 15.08 19.59 -0.31
CA VAL A 157 14.43 18.84 -1.39
C VAL A 157 13.20 19.58 -1.92
N LEU A 158 12.31 20.04 -1.03
CA LEU A 158 11.11 20.78 -1.44
C LEU A 158 11.47 22.10 -2.17
N GLY A 159 12.52 22.79 -1.71
CA GLY A 159 13.03 23.97 -2.39
C GLY A 159 13.62 23.68 -3.78
N LYS A 160 14.32 22.55 -3.94
CA LYS A 160 14.84 22.09 -5.25
C LYS A 160 13.70 21.71 -6.20
N LEU A 161 12.69 20.99 -5.70
CA LEU A 161 11.50 20.63 -6.45
C LEU A 161 10.74 21.87 -6.93
N ALA A 162 10.61 22.91 -6.09
CA ALA A 162 10.01 24.17 -6.50
C ALA A 162 10.78 24.84 -7.65
N LYS A 163 12.11 24.94 -7.53
CA LYS A 163 12.97 25.62 -8.52
C LYS A 163 13.04 24.89 -9.86
N SER A 164 13.17 23.57 -9.84
CA SER A 164 13.42 22.75 -11.03
C SER A 164 12.22 21.87 -11.37
N PHE A 165 11.00 22.31 -11.03
CA PHE A 165 9.77 21.53 -11.17
C PHE A 165 9.59 20.95 -12.58
N GLY A 166 9.81 21.77 -13.62
CA GLY A 166 9.66 21.34 -15.01
C GLY A 166 10.56 20.16 -15.37
N CYS A 167 11.81 20.18 -14.89
CA CYS A 167 12.78 19.10 -15.11
C CYS A 167 12.33 17.81 -14.42
N TYR A 168 11.90 17.90 -13.15
CA TYR A 168 11.41 16.72 -12.44
C TYR A 168 10.11 16.18 -13.01
N LYS A 169 9.19 17.05 -13.46
CA LYS A 169 7.98 16.64 -14.19
C LYS A 169 8.34 15.85 -15.45
N GLU A 170 9.31 16.31 -16.23
CA GLU A 170 9.77 15.63 -17.45
C GLU A 170 10.42 14.27 -17.15
N ILE A 171 11.23 14.18 -16.09
CA ILE A 171 11.77 12.90 -15.61
C ILE A 171 10.63 11.93 -15.26
N LEU A 172 9.63 12.39 -14.51
CA LEU A 172 8.47 11.57 -14.14
C LEU A 172 7.67 11.14 -15.38
N HIS A 173 7.51 12.03 -16.35
CA HIS A 173 6.84 11.71 -17.61
C HIS A 173 7.49 10.56 -18.36
N ASN A 174 8.82 10.52 -18.39
CA ASN A 174 9.56 9.49 -19.08
C ASN A 174 9.53 8.13 -18.39
N ILE A 175 9.37 8.09 -17.05
CA ILE A 175 9.26 6.81 -16.30
C ILE A 175 7.82 6.33 -16.14
N ARG A 176 6.82 7.03 -16.70
CA ARG A 176 5.41 6.71 -16.48
C ARG A 176 5.07 5.24 -16.79
N LYS A 177 5.68 4.68 -17.84
CA LYS A 177 5.45 3.28 -18.25
C LYS A 177 5.95 2.31 -17.18
N ASP A 178 7.17 2.53 -16.69
CA ASP A 178 7.77 1.74 -15.61
C ASP A 178 6.95 1.86 -14.33
N PHE A 179 6.44 3.06 -14.03
CA PHE A 179 5.56 3.29 -12.88
C PHE A 179 4.25 2.48 -12.98
N PHE A 180 3.55 2.52 -14.13
CA PHE A 180 2.31 1.76 -14.29
C PHE A 180 2.55 0.26 -14.28
N HIS A 181 3.64 -0.21 -14.88
CA HIS A 181 4.05 -1.61 -14.79
C HIS A 181 4.25 -2.03 -13.34
N PHE A 182 5.04 -1.25 -12.59
CA PHE A 182 5.24 -1.45 -11.16
C PHE A 182 3.93 -1.44 -10.37
N SER A 183 3.06 -0.44 -10.58
CA SER A 183 1.81 -0.30 -9.83
C SER A 183 0.86 -1.47 -10.08
N ASN A 184 0.80 -1.98 -11.31
CA ASN A 184 -0.06 -3.12 -11.65
C ASN A 184 0.50 -4.42 -11.09
N GLU A 185 1.79 -4.71 -11.29
CA GLU A 185 2.41 -5.93 -10.74
C GLU A 185 2.39 -5.96 -9.21
N PHE A 186 2.57 -4.80 -8.57
CA PHE A 186 2.50 -4.69 -7.12
C PHE A 186 1.09 -5.00 -6.59
N GLN A 187 0.05 -4.55 -7.28
CA GLN A 187 -1.34 -4.87 -6.94
C GLN A 187 -1.65 -6.36 -7.14
N ASP A 188 -1.16 -6.97 -8.23
CA ASP A 188 -1.37 -8.39 -8.51
C ASP A 188 -0.70 -9.29 -7.45
N MET A 189 0.50 -8.95 -7.01
CA MET A 189 1.18 -9.65 -5.92
C MET A 189 0.42 -9.52 -4.60
N ALA A 190 -0.05 -8.30 -4.26
CA ALA A 190 -0.83 -8.07 -3.05
C ALA A 190 -2.16 -8.85 -3.06
N PHE A 191 -2.86 -8.88 -4.20
CA PHE A 191 -4.08 -9.65 -4.38
C PHE A 191 -3.85 -11.16 -4.27
N THR A 192 -2.76 -11.66 -4.86
CA THR A 192 -2.39 -13.08 -4.77
C THR A 192 -2.14 -13.49 -3.32
N LYS A 193 -1.39 -12.66 -2.56
CA LYS A 193 -1.14 -12.89 -1.13
C LYS A 193 -2.44 -12.88 -0.32
N PHE A 194 -3.35 -11.95 -0.60
CA PHE A 194 -4.67 -11.94 0.04
C PHE A 194 -5.46 -13.23 -0.21
N CYS A 195 -5.46 -13.73 -1.45
CA CYS A 195 -6.10 -15.00 -1.79
C CYS A 195 -5.48 -16.18 -1.03
N ASP A 196 -4.15 -16.19 -0.86
CA ASP A 196 -3.46 -17.22 -0.10
C ASP A 196 -3.74 -17.15 1.41
N ASP A 197 -3.79 -15.94 1.97
CA ASP A 197 -4.14 -15.70 3.38
C ASP A 197 -5.61 -16.08 3.66
N LEU A 198 -6.53 -15.81 2.72
CA LEU A 198 -7.92 -16.25 2.81
C LEU A 198 -8.04 -17.78 2.81
N LYS A 199 -7.34 -18.47 1.90
CA LYS A 199 -7.31 -19.95 1.87
C LYS A 199 -6.74 -20.54 3.16
N ARG A 200 -5.69 -19.92 3.72
CA ARG A 200 -5.13 -20.35 5.01
C ARG A 200 -6.14 -20.20 6.14
N PHE A 201 -6.81 -19.05 6.21
CA PHE A 201 -7.86 -18.80 7.20
C PHE A 201 -9.02 -19.79 7.08
N GLU A 202 -9.48 -20.07 5.86
CA GLU A 202 -10.52 -21.09 5.62
C GLU A 202 -10.07 -22.48 6.07
N ASN A 203 -8.84 -22.89 5.75
CA ASN A 203 -8.27 -24.17 6.18
C ASN A 203 -8.12 -24.26 7.72
N GLU A 204 -7.70 -23.18 8.38
CA GLU A 204 -7.57 -23.12 9.84
C GLU A 204 -8.94 -23.24 10.52
N ASN A 205 -9.96 -22.52 10.05
CA ASN A 205 -11.32 -22.65 10.59
C ASN A 205 -11.89 -24.04 10.34
N GLN A 206 -11.73 -24.59 9.13
CA GLN A 206 -12.17 -25.94 8.81
C GLN A 206 -11.47 -26.99 9.69
N TYR A 207 -10.19 -26.80 10.01
CA TYR A 207 -9.46 -27.66 10.93
C TYR A 207 -10.04 -27.58 12.36
N MET A 208 -10.35 -26.39 12.86
CA MET A 208 -10.95 -26.19 14.17
C MET A 208 -12.34 -26.83 14.26
N ASP A 209 -13.21 -26.59 13.27
CA ASP A 209 -14.54 -27.20 13.20
C ASP A 209 -14.47 -28.74 13.19
N MET A 210 -13.49 -29.31 12.47
CA MET A 210 -13.27 -30.77 12.47
C MET A 210 -12.65 -31.29 13.76
N MET A 211 -11.85 -30.49 14.46
CA MET A 211 -11.32 -30.85 15.77
C MET A 211 -12.44 -30.94 16.82
N ASP A 212 -13.35 -29.97 16.82
CA ASP A 212 -14.52 -29.98 17.70
C ASP A 212 -15.41 -31.20 17.41
N LEU A 213 -15.69 -31.46 16.12
CA LEU A 213 -16.44 -32.64 15.71
C LEU A 213 -15.77 -33.96 16.14
N PHE A 214 -14.44 -34.01 16.09
CA PHE A 214 -13.64 -35.15 16.57
C PHE A 214 -13.78 -35.33 18.09
N LEU A 215 -13.63 -34.26 18.86
CA LEU A 215 -13.74 -34.29 20.32
C LEU A 215 -15.15 -34.73 20.75
N ASP A 216 -16.19 -34.22 20.10
CA ASP A 216 -17.58 -34.59 20.36
C ASP A 216 -17.85 -36.08 20.04
N SER A 217 -17.39 -36.54 18.87
CA SER A 217 -17.57 -37.93 18.45
C SER A 217 -16.78 -38.89 19.37
N TYR A 218 -15.56 -38.52 19.78
CA TYR A 218 -14.74 -39.32 20.68
C TYR A 218 -15.33 -39.38 22.09
N ALA A 219 -15.80 -38.25 22.63
CA ALA A 219 -16.45 -38.19 23.93
C ALA A 219 -17.75 -39.02 23.97
N THR A 220 -18.52 -38.97 22.88
CA THR A 220 -19.77 -39.74 22.73
C THR A 220 -19.47 -41.23 22.64
N TRP A 221 -18.57 -41.65 21.74
CA TRP A 221 -18.15 -43.05 21.62
C TRP A 221 -17.58 -43.60 22.93
N LYS A 222 -16.77 -42.84 23.66
CA LYS A 222 -16.20 -43.28 24.94
C LYS A 222 -17.27 -43.55 26.00
N LYS A 223 -18.40 -42.82 25.94
CA LYS A 223 -19.54 -42.99 26.86
C LYS A 223 -20.50 -44.10 26.44
N THR A 224 -20.88 -44.14 25.16
CA THR A 224 -21.93 -45.04 24.66
C THR A 224 -21.39 -46.38 24.13
N LYS A 225 -20.12 -46.39 23.70
CA LYS A 225 -19.49 -47.48 22.93
C LYS A 225 -20.30 -47.87 21.69
N ASP A 226 -21.05 -46.92 21.13
CA ASP A 226 -21.89 -47.12 19.94
C ASP A 226 -21.02 -47.31 18.68
N PRO A 227 -21.21 -48.40 17.91
CA PRO A 227 -20.54 -48.63 16.63
C PRO A 227 -20.75 -47.52 15.58
N SER A 228 -21.90 -46.86 15.58
CA SER A 228 -22.21 -45.80 14.62
C SER A 228 -21.35 -44.54 14.84
N GLU A 229 -21.09 -44.19 16.10
CA GLU A 229 -20.20 -43.10 16.50
C GLU A 229 -18.74 -43.45 16.26
N PHE A 230 -18.36 -44.73 16.33
CA PHE A 230 -17.02 -45.19 15.93
C PHE A 230 -16.75 -44.97 14.43
N VAL A 231 -17.73 -45.28 13.57
CA VAL A 231 -17.63 -45.02 12.12
C VAL A 231 -17.53 -43.52 11.84
N ARG A 232 -18.31 -42.69 12.56
CA ARG A 232 -18.25 -41.23 12.44
C ARG A 232 -16.88 -40.70 12.85
N LEU A 233 -16.38 -41.13 14.01
CA LEU A 233 -15.04 -40.78 14.52
C LEU A 233 -13.94 -41.14 13.51
N HIS A 234 -14.00 -42.32 12.90
CA HIS A 234 -13.01 -42.74 11.90
C HIS A 234 -13.05 -41.86 10.63
N LYS A 235 -14.24 -41.42 10.18
CA LYS A 235 -14.37 -40.46 9.07
C LYS A 235 -13.74 -39.11 9.42
N VAL A 236 -14.01 -38.58 10.61
CA VAL A 236 -13.45 -37.28 11.04
C VAL A 236 -11.93 -37.35 11.17
N VAL A 237 -11.37 -38.43 11.73
CA VAL A 237 -9.91 -38.64 11.82
C VAL A 237 -9.25 -38.68 10.44
N LYS A 238 -9.90 -39.29 9.44
CA LYS A 238 -9.40 -39.30 8.06
C LYS A 238 -9.39 -37.88 7.48
N CYS A 239 -10.50 -37.14 7.62
CA CYS A 239 -10.59 -35.76 7.14
C CYS A 239 -9.57 -34.84 7.85
N LEU A 240 -9.35 -35.00 9.15
CA LEU A 240 -8.34 -34.25 9.90
C LEU A 240 -6.91 -34.53 9.43
N LYS A 241 -6.59 -35.77 9.03
CA LYS A 241 -5.28 -36.12 8.43
C LYS A 241 -5.10 -35.54 7.02
N GLU A 242 -6.17 -35.41 6.25
CA GLU A 242 -6.14 -34.78 4.92
C GLU A 242 -5.88 -33.27 5.02
N ILE A 243 -6.46 -32.61 6.03
CA ILE A 243 -6.28 -31.17 6.28
C ILE A 243 -4.93 -30.89 6.97
N ASN A 244 -4.53 -31.72 7.95
CA ASN A 244 -3.26 -31.58 8.66
C ASN A 244 -2.54 -32.96 8.76
N PRO A 245 -1.53 -33.21 7.91
CA PRO A 245 -0.78 -34.47 7.91
C PRO A 245 -0.04 -34.78 9.22
N GLN A 246 0.19 -33.78 10.09
CA GLN A 246 0.81 -33.99 11.40
C GLN A 246 -0.18 -34.48 12.47
N PHE A 247 -1.49 -34.46 12.19
CA PHE A 247 -2.49 -34.98 13.11
C PHE A 247 -2.32 -36.50 13.31
N THR A 248 -2.07 -36.91 14.55
CA THR A 248 -1.89 -38.30 14.92
C THR A 248 -2.92 -38.71 15.96
N PHE A 249 -3.68 -39.74 15.64
CA PHE A 249 -4.64 -40.37 16.53
C PHE A 249 -4.57 -41.89 16.32
N LYS A 250 -4.52 -42.65 17.41
CA LYS A 250 -4.52 -44.11 17.42
C LYS A 250 -5.76 -44.56 18.20
N PHE A 251 -6.52 -45.47 17.62
CA PHE A 251 -7.59 -46.15 18.34
C PHE A 251 -6.93 -47.12 19.32
N GLU A 252 -7.25 -47.03 20.62
CA GLU A 252 -6.90 -48.08 21.59
C GLU A 252 -7.66 -49.36 21.22
N ASP A 253 -7.02 -50.51 21.39
CA ASP A 253 -7.41 -51.85 20.87
C ASP A 253 -8.72 -52.46 21.43
N ASP A 254 -9.74 -51.66 21.72
CA ASP A 254 -11.11 -52.12 21.94
C ASP A 254 -11.90 -51.97 20.63
N ILE A 255 -11.55 -52.79 19.64
CA ILE A 255 -12.39 -53.03 18.47
C ILE A 255 -13.63 -53.79 18.97
N PRO A 256 -14.86 -53.27 18.81
CA PRO A 256 -16.04 -54.09 19.00
C PRO A 256 -15.98 -55.22 17.97
N GLU A 257 -15.88 -56.47 18.42
CA GLU A 257 -16.04 -57.65 17.57
C GLU A 257 -17.41 -57.58 16.88
N GLY A 258 -17.46 -57.01 15.68
CA GLY A 258 -18.74 -56.75 15.01
C GLY A 258 -18.63 -55.86 13.78
N GLY A 259 -17.93 -56.36 12.75
CA GLY A 259 -18.20 -56.10 11.33
C GLY A 259 -18.33 -54.65 10.86
N LEU A 260 -17.31 -54.14 10.16
CA LEU A 260 -17.49 -53.10 9.14
C LEU A 260 -18.35 -53.67 8.00
N PRO A 261 -19.50 -53.08 7.62
CA PRO A 261 -20.07 -53.34 6.30
C PRO A 261 -19.22 -52.61 5.26
N THR A 262 -18.87 -53.38 4.22
CA THR A 262 -18.25 -52.93 2.95
C THR A 262 -18.95 -51.74 2.33
#